data_AF-A0A842RLE0-F1
#
_entry.id   AF-A0A842RLE0-F1
#
_cell.length_a   1.000
_cell.length_b   1.000
_cell.length_c   1.000
_cell.angle_alpha   90.00
_cell.angle_beta   90.00
_cell.angle_gamma   90.00
#
_symmetry.space_group_name_H-M   'P 1'
#
loop_
_entity.id
_entity.type
_entity.pdbx_description
1 polymer ?
#
loop_
_entity_poly.entity_id
_entity_poly.type
_entity_poly.pdbx_seq_one_letter_code
_entity_poly.pdbx_strand_id
1 'polypeptide(L)'
;MQKIILLGVDGAGKTALYQRYFGKKTSEALKNLPPTRGIAKYEHDFLRSDVQILDLGGSKEYRENYIGNKELVKGLSAIVYIIDVQDASKFQETADFLIKWTRSVVDALEGVAGYVLFHKIDPGMEGQLKDNLQKIAKIISPIGGIYPGQLIKSITTIYSDSSNKVFQRILLDTLPRRKEPITKAPERVPTKSSEPVAEKSFITTPVSAEKSPRESPTIPSEPQKVETPSTRAPPAVEAAPPQAEKEPATLKDKPPVSPPALGSDVPSSTEPPAISPPSKTPTSQAEKPQKIKEKTAERLTDIIEASLNNNPEFVAIAVFSDTAECVVGTISQGVNAEILDMLANTLKKINLEEYMDRLGRVSIGGEGHLQIGDYDIFFEKVSPDHLSSVICSSIQEETIKNILQINRYLNQALSVTPDGVDEETFLRADLMSELKMKLKNRGRSVDHVG
;
A
#
# COMPACT_ATOMS: atom_id res chain seq x y z
N MET A 1 6.10 -8.41 -20.97
CA MET A 1 6.06 -7.00 -20.55
C MET A 1 4.68 -6.68 -20.00
N GLN A 2 4.61 -6.26 -18.75
CA GLN A 2 3.39 -5.73 -18.12
C GLN A 2 3.22 -4.28 -18.50
N LYS A 3 1.98 -3.85 -18.68
CA LYS A 3 1.68 -2.47 -19.04
C LYS A 3 0.67 -1.91 -18.06
N ILE A 4 0.97 -0.75 -17.48
CA ILE A 4 0.13 -0.06 -16.49
C ILE A 4 -0.16 1.34 -17.02
N ILE A 5 -1.43 1.74 -17.01
CA ILE A 5 -1.83 3.10 -17.38
C ILE A 5 -2.19 3.90 -16.13
N LEU A 6 -1.67 5.12 -16.03
CA LEU A 6 -2.11 6.14 -15.08
C LEU A 6 -3.02 7.14 -15.80
N LEU A 7 -4.29 7.20 -15.39
CA LEU A 7 -5.33 7.98 -16.02
C LEU A 7 -5.96 8.97 -15.04
N GLY A 8 -6.25 10.20 -15.49
CA GLY A 8 -6.87 11.24 -14.67
C GLY A 8 -6.65 12.62 -15.29
N VAL A 9 -7.36 13.63 -14.79
CA VAL A 9 -7.27 15.02 -15.29
C VAL A 9 -5.91 15.66 -14.96
N ASP A 10 -5.66 16.84 -15.52
CA ASP A 10 -4.48 17.64 -15.20
C ASP A 10 -4.51 18.05 -13.73
N GLY A 11 -3.33 18.05 -13.09
CA GLY A 11 -3.21 18.34 -11.67
C GLY A 11 -3.56 17.18 -10.73
N ALA A 12 -4.12 16.06 -11.23
CA ALA A 12 -4.54 14.93 -10.38
C ALA A 12 -3.41 14.21 -9.61
N GLY A 13 -2.14 14.57 -9.85
CA GLY A 13 -0.99 14.01 -9.13
C GLY A 13 -0.41 12.73 -9.73
N LYS A 14 -0.76 12.37 -10.97
CA LYS A 14 -0.31 11.12 -11.63
C LYS A 14 1.21 11.00 -11.71
N THR A 15 1.87 12.01 -12.27
CA THR A 15 3.32 12.08 -12.38
C THR A 15 3.97 12.16 -11.01
N ALA A 16 3.38 12.90 -10.08
CA ALA A 16 3.91 13.03 -8.72
C ALA A 16 3.88 11.69 -7.98
N LEU A 17 2.79 10.95 -8.12
CA LEU A 17 2.59 9.62 -7.56
C LEU A 17 3.60 8.62 -8.13
N TYR A 18 3.79 8.63 -9.45
CA TYR A 18 4.84 7.83 -10.10
C TYR A 18 6.25 8.20 -9.60
N GLN A 19 6.59 9.49 -9.58
CA GLN A 19 7.90 10.00 -9.18
C GLN A 19 8.18 9.79 -7.68
N ARG A 20 7.12 9.73 -6.85
CA ARG A 20 7.24 9.41 -5.42
C ARG A 20 7.73 7.97 -5.23
N TYR A 21 7.13 7.02 -5.95
CA TYR A 21 7.48 5.60 -5.83
C TYR A 21 8.78 5.25 -6.55
N PHE A 22 8.87 5.51 -7.85
CA PHE A 22 10.02 5.10 -8.68
C PHE A 22 11.16 6.11 -8.64
N GLY A 23 10.84 7.41 -8.70
CA GLY A 23 11.83 8.48 -8.69
C GLY A 23 12.39 8.80 -7.31
N LYS A 24 11.77 8.26 -6.24
CA LYS A 24 12.10 8.52 -4.82
C LYS A 24 12.25 10.02 -4.50
N LYS A 25 11.50 10.87 -5.21
CA LYS A 25 11.57 12.33 -5.03
C LYS A 25 10.94 12.73 -3.69
N THR A 26 11.50 13.77 -3.08
CA THR A 26 10.92 14.38 -1.87
C THR A 26 9.62 15.10 -2.22
N SER A 27 8.76 15.27 -1.22
CA SER A 27 7.46 15.94 -1.36
C SER A 27 7.61 17.36 -1.95
N GLU A 28 8.68 18.08 -1.60
CA GLU A 28 8.99 19.42 -2.08
C GLU A 28 9.33 19.42 -3.58
N ALA A 29 10.15 18.46 -4.01
CA ALA A 29 10.52 18.32 -5.42
C ALA A 29 9.33 17.95 -6.30
N LEU A 30 8.33 17.27 -5.74
CA LEU A 30 7.11 16.87 -6.44
C LEU A 30 6.15 18.05 -6.71
N LYS A 31 6.18 19.10 -5.91
CA LYS A 31 5.30 20.28 -6.06
C LYS A 31 5.57 21.07 -7.35
N ASN A 32 6.81 21.04 -7.82
CA ASN A 32 7.28 21.84 -8.97
C ASN A 32 7.37 21.03 -10.27
N LEU A 33 6.69 19.87 -10.35
CA LEU A 33 6.71 19.06 -11.57
C LEU A 33 5.95 19.76 -12.70
N PRO A 34 6.53 19.84 -13.92
CA PRO A 34 5.82 20.38 -15.06
C PRO A 34 4.67 19.45 -15.48
N PRO A 35 3.61 19.98 -16.13
CA PRO A 35 2.57 19.15 -16.71
C PRO A 35 3.13 18.15 -17.74
N THR A 36 2.72 16.88 -17.64
CA THR A 36 3.07 15.86 -18.63
C THR A 36 2.45 16.19 -19.98
N ARG A 37 3.29 16.24 -21.02
CA ARG A 37 2.87 16.44 -22.42
C ARG A 37 2.69 15.09 -23.10
N GLY A 38 1.52 14.84 -23.67
CA GLY A 38 1.23 13.59 -24.37
C GLY A 38 1.35 12.37 -23.45
N ILE A 39 2.09 11.35 -23.86
CA ILE A 39 2.24 10.10 -23.11
C ILE A 39 3.69 9.95 -22.67
N ALA A 40 3.94 10.04 -21.37
CA ALA A 40 5.24 9.68 -20.82
C ALA A 40 5.28 8.17 -20.56
N LYS A 41 6.32 7.51 -21.09
CA LYS A 41 6.54 6.07 -20.91
C LYS A 41 7.72 5.86 -19.98
N TYR A 42 7.56 4.97 -19.01
CA TYR A 42 8.60 4.59 -18.08
C TYR A 42 8.74 3.09 -18.06
N GLU A 43 9.96 2.58 -18.16
CA GLU A 43 10.24 1.15 -18.17
C GLU A 43 11.06 0.80 -16.93
N HIS A 44 10.66 -0.28 -16.26
CA HIS A 44 11.25 -0.74 -15.00
C HIS A 44 11.39 -2.26 -15.03
N ASP A 45 12.49 -2.77 -14.48
CA ASP A 45 12.60 -4.18 -14.10
C ASP A 45 12.07 -4.33 -12.68
N PHE A 46 10.99 -5.08 -12.52
CA PHE A 46 10.41 -5.42 -11.22
C PHE A 46 10.31 -6.94 -11.07
N LEU A 47 11.09 -7.51 -10.14
CA LEU A 47 11.14 -8.96 -9.89
C LEU A 47 11.38 -9.79 -11.17
N ARG A 48 12.31 -9.34 -12.03
CA ARG A 48 12.67 -9.97 -13.31
C ARG A 48 11.54 -9.95 -14.33
N SER A 49 10.63 -8.98 -14.20
CA SER A 49 9.53 -8.73 -15.15
C SER A 49 9.63 -7.30 -15.64
N ASP A 50 9.60 -7.12 -16.95
CA ASP A 50 9.56 -5.78 -17.55
C ASP A 50 8.18 -5.16 -17.33
N VAL A 51 8.15 -4.01 -16.67
CA VAL A 51 6.96 -3.21 -16.42
C VAL A 51 7.07 -1.88 -17.16
N GLN A 52 6.08 -1.60 -17.99
CA GLN A 52 5.91 -0.31 -18.65
C GLN A 52 4.78 0.47 -18.01
N ILE A 53 5.07 1.67 -17.51
CA ILE A 53 4.09 2.59 -16.95
C ILE A 53 3.87 3.73 -17.94
N LEU A 54 2.61 3.96 -18.30
CA LEU A 54 2.18 5.06 -19.16
C LEU A 54 1.52 6.13 -18.30
N ASP A 55 2.18 7.27 -18.14
CA ASP A 55 1.60 8.49 -17.55
C ASP A 55 0.97 9.35 -18.66
N LEU A 56 -0.36 9.37 -18.69
CA LEU A 56 -1.13 10.06 -19.70
C LEU A 56 -1.35 11.53 -19.30
N GLY A 57 -0.90 12.48 -20.13
CA GLY A 57 -1.09 13.90 -19.95
C GLY A 57 -2.54 14.27 -19.65
N GLY A 58 -2.78 15.02 -18.57
CA GLY A 58 -4.13 15.25 -18.08
C GLY A 58 -4.89 16.40 -18.75
N SER A 59 -4.23 17.21 -19.59
CA SER A 59 -4.88 18.36 -20.22
C SER A 59 -6.01 17.92 -21.14
N LYS A 60 -7.01 18.78 -21.32
CA LYS A 60 -8.19 18.47 -22.14
C LYS A 60 -7.82 18.03 -23.57
N GLU A 61 -6.89 18.74 -24.21
CA GLU A 61 -6.37 18.44 -25.54
C GLU A 61 -5.83 17.01 -25.66
N TYR A 62 -5.04 16.56 -24.69
CA TYR A 62 -4.49 15.21 -24.71
C TYR A 62 -5.55 14.14 -24.40
N ARG A 63 -6.45 14.42 -23.46
CA ARG A 63 -7.50 13.49 -23.04
C ARG A 63 -8.43 13.09 -24.18
N GLU A 64 -8.77 14.02 -25.06
CA GLU A 64 -9.59 13.75 -26.24
C GLU A 64 -8.94 12.71 -27.18
N ASN A 65 -7.62 12.73 -27.31
CA ASN A 65 -6.86 11.80 -28.15
C ASN A 65 -6.74 10.37 -27.56
N TYR A 66 -7.08 10.17 -26.28
CA TYR A 66 -7.00 8.86 -25.63
C TYR A 66 -8.31 8.07 -25.74
N ILE A 67 -9.44 8.75 -25.96
CA ILE A 67 -10.75 8.12 -26.00
C ILE A 67 -10.84 7.23 -27.24
N GLY A 68 -11.16 5.96 -27.05
CA GLY A 68 -11.25 4.96 -28.11
C GLY A 68 -9.90 4.47 -28.66
N ASN A 69 -8.78 4.92 -28.09
CA ASN A 69 -7.45 4.54 -28.57
C ASN A 69 -7.07 3.11 -28.11
N LYS A 70 -7.30 2.14 -28.99
CA LYS A 70 -7.05 0.71 -28.72
C LYS A 70 -5.57 0.36 -28.48
N GLU A 71 -4.63 1.15 -29.01
CA GLU A 71 -3.20 0.91 -28.81
C GLU A 71 -2.77 1.16 -27.35
N LEU A 72 -3.50 2.03 -26.63
CA LEU A 72 -3.25 2.24 -25.19
C LEU A 72 -3.57 0.97 -24.40
N VAL A 73 -4.67 0.30 -24.71
CA VAL A 73 -5.15 -0.87 -23.94
C VAL A 73 -4.58 -2.20 -24.43
N LYS A 74 -3.89 -2.24 -25.58
CA LYS A 74 -3.20 -3.43 -26.05
C LYS A 74 -2.14 -3.89 -25.05
N GLY A 75 -2.29 -5.13 -24.56
CA GLY A 75 -1.38 -5.75 -23.58
C GLY A 75 -1.45 -5.14 -22.18
N LEU A 76 -2.52 -4.40 -21.87
CA LEU A 76 -2.70 -3.75 -20.57
C LEU A 76 -2.84 -4.80 -19.46
N SER A 77 -2.11 -4.61 -18.38
CA SER A 77 -2.15 -5.46 -17.18
C SER A 77 -2.94 -4.79 -16.05
N ALA A 78 -2.80 -3.46 -15.91
CA ALA A 78 -3.60 -2.68 -14.98
C ALA A 78 -3.92 -1.28 -15.47
N ILE A 79 -5.03 -0.73 -14.98
CA ILE A 79 -5.38 0.68 -15.07
C ILE A 79 -5.55 1.30 -13.70
N VAL A 80 -5.01 2.50 -13.55
CA VAL A 80 -5.06 3.29 -12.31
C VAL A 80 -5.75 4.61 -12.61
N TYR A 81 -6.99 4.74 -12.17
CA TYR A 81 -7.74 6.00 -12.18
C TYR A 81 -7.31 6.85 -10.98
N ILE A 82 -6.79 8.05 -11.23
CA ILE A 82 -6.26 8.94 -10.19
C ILE A 82 -7.14 10.19 -10.16
N ILE A 83 -7.69 10.48 -8.99
CA ILE A 83 -8.69 11.51 -8.76
C ILE A 83 -8.17 12.46 -7.70
N ASP A 84 -8.05 13.74 -8.02
CA ASP A 84 -7.78 14.78 -7.02
C ASP A 84 -9.03 14.98 -6.16
N VAL A 85 -8.97 14.68 -4.86
CA VAL A 85 -10.13 14.90 -3.98
C VAL A 85 -10.21 16.33 -3.44
N GLN A 86 -9.14 17.12 -3.55
CA GLN A 86 -9.12 18.51 -3.11
C GLN A 86 -9.81 19.42 -4.12
N ASP A 87 -9.69 19.11 -5.41
CA ASP A 87 -10.26 19.93 -6.49
C ASP A 87 -11.72 19.55 -6.82
N ALA A 88 -12.63 19.94 -5.93
CA ALA A 88 -14.06 19.72 -6.09
C ALA A 88 -14.64 20.34 -7.38
N SER A 89 -13.99 21.39 -7.91
CA SER A 89 -14.45 22.08 -9.13
C SER A 89 -14.30 21.20 -10.38
N LYS A 90 -13.33 20.27 -10.37
CA LYS A 90 -13.04 19.34 -11.47
C LYS A 90 -13.70 17.97 -11.32
N PHE A 91 -14.55 17.76 -10.33
CA PHE A 91 -15.19 16.45 -10.09
C PHE A 91 -16.02 15.96 -11.27
N GLN A 92 -16.85 16.84 -11.83
CA GLN A 92 -17.67 16.49 -12.98
C GLN A 92 -16.81 16.19 -14.21
N GLU A 93 -15.83 17.06 -14.51
CA GLU A 93 -14.89 16.85 -15.61
C GLU A 93 -14.10 15.54 -15.48
N THR A 94 -13.65 15.23 -14.26
CA THR A 94 -12.94 13.98 -13.96
C THR A 94 -13.84 12.80 -14.22
N ALA A 95 -15.05 12.78 -13.67
CA ALA A 95 -15.97 11.68 -13.86
C ALA A 95 -16.36 11.50 -15.33
N ASP A 96 -16.70 12.59 -16.03
CA ASP A 96 -17.07 12.56 -17.45
C ASP A 96 -15.96 11.95 -18.29
N PHE A 97 -14.71 12.39 -18.06
CA PHE A 97 -13.56 11.85 -18.76
C PHE A 97 -13.35 10.37 -18.47
N LEU A 98 -13.30 9.98 -17.18
CA LEU A 98 -13.03 8.60 -16.80
C LEU A 98 -14.13 7.64 -17.29
N ILE A 99 -15.40 8.03 -17.18
CA ILE A 99 -16.54 7.25 -17.68
C ILE A 99 -16.47 7.12 -19.20
N LYS A 100 -16.26 8.23 -19.92
CA LYS A 100 -16.18 8.24 -21.39
C LYS A 100 -15.01 7.39 -21.89
N TRP A 101 -13.84 7.51 -21.26
CA TRP A 101 -12.67 6.71 -21.59
C TRP A 101 -12.95 5.23 -21.34
N THR A 102 -13.44 4.86 -20.15
CA THR A 102 -13.70 3.46 -19.77
C THR A 102 -14.68 2.80 -20.74
N ARG A 103 -15.79 3.48 -21.08
CA ARG A 103 -16.76 2.98 -22.08
C ARG A 103 -16.13 2.76 -23.45
N SER A 104 -15.23 3.65 -23.87
CA SER A 104 -14.64 3.60 -25.21
C SER A 104 -13.68 2.43 -25.42
N VAL A 105 -13.22 1.77 -24.36
CA VAL A 105 -12.24 0.67 -24.41
C VAL A 105 -12.66 -0.56 -23.61
N VAL A 106 -13.93 -0.64 -23.17
CA VAL A 106 -14.42 -1.66 -22.24
C VAL A 106 -14.14 -3.09 -22.69
N ASP A 107 -14.27 -3.37 -23.99
CA ASP A 107 -14.04 -4.69 -24.59
C ASP A 107 -12.59 -5.17 -24.43
N ALA A 108 -11.65 -4.25 -24.23
CA ALA A 108 -10.23 -4.56 -24.04
C ALA A 108 -9.80 -4.59 -22.56
N LEU A 109 -10.73 -4.34 -21.62
CA LEU A 109 -10.45 -4.33 -20.18
C LEU A 109 -10.74 -5.68 -19.50
N GLU A 110 -11.19 -6.69 -20.24
CA GLU A 110 -11.38 -8.02 -19.69
C GLU A 110 -10.06 -8.60 -19.17
N GLY A 111 -10.05 -9.06 -17.91
CA GLY A 111 -8.85 -9.57 -17.25
C GLY A 111 -7.82 -8.51 -16.82
N VAL A 112 -8.09 -7.21 -17.06
CA VAL A 112 -7.22 -6.10 -16.63
C VAL A 112 -7.54 -5.72 -15.18
N ALA A 113 -6.52 -5.57 -14.34
CA ALA A 113 -6.71 -5.11 -12.96
C ALA A 113 -7.06 -3.61 -12.91
N GLY A 114 -8.11 -3.24 -12.17
CA GLY A 114 -8.59 -1.86 -12.10
C GLY A 114 -8.45 -1.24 -10.71
N TYR A 115 -7.88 -0.04 -10.64
CA TYR A 115 -7.68 0.71 -9.40
C TYR A 115 -8.25 2.12 -9.49
N VAL A 116 -8.87 2.58 -8.41
CA VAL A 116 -9.34 3.96 -8.25
C VAL A 116 -8.68 4.57 -7.02
N LEU A 117 -7.84 5.57 -7.25
CA LEU A 117 -7.07 6.26 -6.23
C LEU A 117 -7.70 7.62 -5.98
N PHE A 118 -8.29 7.76 -4.79
CA PHE A 118 -8.68 9.03 -4.22
C PHE A 118 -7.40 9.69 -3.68
N HIS A 119 -6.82 10.56 -4.49
CA HIS A 119 -5.48 11.09 -4.32
C HIS A 119 -5.48 12.50 -3.71
N LYS A 120 -4.34 12.85 -3.12
CA LYS A 120 -4.09 14.08 -2.36
C LYS A 120 -4.95 14.21 -1.09
N ILE A 121 -5.09 13.13 -0.33
CA ILE A 121 -5.61 13.22 1.03
C ILE A 121 -4.44 13.55 1.96
N ASP A 122 -3.98 14.80 1.85
CA ASP A 122 -2.76 15.23 2.53
C ASP A 122 -3.03 15.48 4.02
N PRO A 123 -2.00 15.37 4.88
CA PRO A 123 -2.15 15.48 6.32
C PRO A 123 -2.86 16.78 6.75
N GLY A 124 -3.90 16.64 7.57
CA GLY A 124 -4.67 17.76 8.14
C GLY A 124 -5.91 18.16 7.34
N MET A 125 -6.19 17.52 6.20
CA MET A 125 -7.39 17.80 5.39
C MET A 125 -8.45 16.69 5.45
N GLU A 126 -8.19 15.58 6.16
CA GLU A 126 -9.03 14.39 6.15
C GLU A 126 -10.49 14.70 6.52
N GLY A 127 -10.69 15.53 7.56
CA GLY A 127 -12.03 15.95 7.99
C GLY A 127 -12.73 16.83 6.95
N GLN A 128 -12.00 17.71 6.28
CA GLN A 128 -12.54 18.64 5.28
C GLN A 128 -12.90 17.94 3.98
N LEU A 129 -12.20 16.85 3.66
CA LEU A 129 -12.37 16.11 2.41
C LEU A 129 -13.43 15.01 2.49
N LYS A 130 -14.06 14.78 3.65
CA LYS A 130 -15.10 13.74 3.82
C LYS A 130 -16.26 13.93 2.84
N ASP A 131 -16.80 15.15 2.75
CA ASP A 131 -17.90 15.47 1.84
C ASP A 131 -17.47 15.37 0.38
N ASN A 132 -16.24 15.79 0.09
CA ASN A 132 -15.64 15.69 -1.24
C ASN A 132 -15.54 14.23 -1.68
N LEU A 133 -15.03 13.35 -0.82
CA LEU A 133 -14.95 11.91 -1.05
C LEU A 133 -16.32 11.30 -1.33
N GLN A 134 -17.33 11.65 -0.54
CA GLN A 134 -18.70 11.16 -0.76
C GLN A 134 -19.27 11.64 -2.09
N LYS A 135 -19.11 12.93 -2.41
CA LYS A 135 -19.56 13.53 -3.67
C LYS A 135 -18.90 12.83 -4.86
N ILE A 136 -17.57 12.77 -4.89
CA ILE A 136 -16.86 12.19 -6.03
C ILE A 136 -17.09 10.68 -6.15
N ALA A 137 -17.15 9.93 -5.04
CA ALA A 137 -17.47 8.50 -5.05
C ALA A 137 -18.84 8.22 -5.68
N LYS A 138 -19.84 9.08 -5.42
CA LYS A 138 -21.16 8.99 -6.06
C LYS A 138 -21.08 9.25 -7.56
N ILE A 139 -20.39 10.30 -7.98
CA ILE A 139 -20.31 10.70 -9.40
C ILE A 139 -19.52 9.67 -10.23
N ILE A 140 -18.46 9.06 -9.67
CA ILE A 140 -17.68 8.03 -10.37
C ILE A 140 -18.24 6.60 -10.23
N SER A 141 -19.29 6.39 -9.42
CA SER A 141 -19.90 5.08 -9.24
C SER A 141 -20.29 4.36 -10.54
N PRO A 142 -20.72 5.05 -11.64
CA PRO A 142 -21.02 4.37 -12.90
C PRO A 142 -19.84 3.61 -13.50
N ILE A 143 -18.59 3.99 -13.21
CA ILE A 143 -17.40 3.27 -13.70
C ILE A 143 -17.43 1.81 -13.22
N GLY A 144 -17.88 1.56 -11.99
CA GLY A 144 -17.97 0.20 -11.46
C GLY A 144 -18.99 -0.69 -12.16
N GLY A 145 -20.00 -0.11 -12.83
CA GLY A 145 -20.95 -0.85 -13.67
C GLY A 145 -20.50 -1.02 -15.12
N ILE A 146 -19.49 -0.26 -15.55
CA ILE A 146 -18.93 -0.31 -16.91
C ILE A 146 -17.70 -1.22 -16.94
N TYR A 147 -16.86 -1.15 -15.91
CA TYR A 147 -15.62 -1.90 -15.85
C TYR A 147 -15.91 -3.41 -15.66
N PRO A 148 -15.34 -4.31 -16.47
CA PRO A 148 -15.72 -5.73 -16.48
C PRO A 148 -15.24 -6.52 -15.24
N GLY A 149 -14.37 -5.92 -14.41
CA GLY A 149 -13.84 -6.53 -13.18
C GLY A 149 -14.13 -5.72 -11.92
N GLN A 150 -13.56 -6.17 -10.80
CA GLN A 150 -13.62 -5.41 -9.56
C GLN A 150 -12.65 -4.23 -9.59
N LEU A 151 -13.14 -3.04 -9.22
CA LEU A 151 -12.30 -1.86 -8.98
C LEU A 151 -11.84 -1.81 -7.54
N ILE A 152 -10.51 -1.86 -7.32
CA ILE A 152 -9.90 -1.68 -6.01
C ILE A 152 -9.80 -0.18 -5.74
N LYS A 153 -10.48 0.27 -4.68
CA LYS A 153 -10.48 1.68 -4.27
C LYS A 153 -9.44 1.90 -3.17
N SER A 154 -8.70 3.00 -3.23
CA SER A 154 -7.73 3.34 -2.19
C SER A 154 -7.59 4.85 -2.01
N ILE A 155 -7.27 5.27 -0.81
CA ILE A 155 -6.93 6.65 -0.46
C ILE A 155 -5.41 6.77 -0.51
N THR A 156 -4.91 7.85 -1.12
CA THR A 156 -3.46 8.04 -1.28
C THR A 156 -3.06 9.50 -1.07
N THR A 157 -1.83 9.69 -0.60
CA THR A 157 -1.14 10.97 -0.54
C THR A 157 0.35 10.76 -0.77
N ILE A 158 1.02 11.76 -1.36
CA ILE A 158 2.48 11.73 -1.55
C ILE A 158 3.25 11.93 -0.22
N TYR A 159 2.58 12.43 0.82
CA TYR A 159 3.19 12.71 2.13
C TYR A 159 3.24 11.50 3.07
N SER A 160 2.73 10.34 2.64
CA SER A 160 2.80 9.09 3.42
C SER A 160 3.08 7.88 2.53
N ASP A 161 3.30 6.73 3.16
CA ASP A 161 3.53 5.46 2.47
C ASP A 161 2.27 4.87 1.79
N SER A 162 1.11 5.51 1.94
CA SER A 162 -0.13 5.08 1.28
C SER A 162 0.04 4.89 -0.23
N SER A 163 0.70 5.84 -0.88
CA SER A 163 1.03 5.79 -2.32
C SER A 163 1.94 4.61 -2.66
N ASN A 164 2.95 4.35 -1.81
CA ASN A 164 3.92 3.29 -2.02
C ASN A 164 3.29 1.90 -1.88
N LYS A 165 2.47 1.70 -0.86
CA LYS A 165 1.73 0.45 -0.61
C LYS A 165 0.79 0.12 -1.77
N VAL A 166 0.08 1.12 -2.30
CA VAL A 166 -0.81 0.94 -3.45
C VAL A 166 -0.03 0.60 -4.71
N PHE A 167 1.07 1.29 -5.01
CA PHE A 167 1.89 0.97 -6.18
C PHE A 167 2.51 -0.42 -6.09
N GLN A 168 3.02 -0.81 -4.92
CA GLN A 168 3.53 -2.16 -4.69
C GLN A 168 2.45 -3.20 -4.93
N ARG A 169 1.22 -2.96 -4.44
CA ARG A 169 0.07 -3.85 -4.71
C ARG A 169 -0.22 -3.96 -6.21
N ILE A 170 -0.29 -2.83 -6.93
CA ILE A 170 -0.53 -2.83 -8.38
C ILE A 170 0.53 -3.68 -9.11
N LEU A 171 1.81 -3.52 -8.74
CA LEU A 171 2.89 -4.30 -9.34
C LEU A 171 2.76 -5.79 -9.04
N LEU A 172 2.49 -6.16 -7.78
CA LEU A 172 2.32 -7.56 -7.39
C LEU A 172 1.11 -8.21 -8.06
N ASP A 173 -0.01 -7.49 -8.17
CA ASP A 173 -1.24 -7.98 -8.80
C ASP A 173 -1.07 -8.15 -10.32
N THR A 174 -0.14 -7.41 -10.94
CA THR A 174 0.16 -7.51 -12.39
C THR A 174 1.25 -8.54 -12.72
N LEU A 175 1.92 -9.11 -11.72
CA LEU A 175 2.91 -10.17 -11.95
C LEU A 175 2.30 -11.36 -12.69
N PRO A 176 3.04 -11.99 -13.63
CA PRO A 176 2.54 -13.16 -14.31
C PRO A 176 2.42 -14.25 -13.24
N ARG A 177 1.19 -14.66 -12.93
CA ARG A 177 1.00 -15.83 -12.06
C ARG A 177 1.70 -16.98 -12.77
N ARG A 178 2.71 -17.59 -12.12
CA ARG A 178 3.25 -18.86 -12.59
C ARG A 178 2.05 -19.78 -12.77
N LYS A 179 1.73 -20.12 -14.02
CA LYS A 179 0.87 -21.27 -14.27
C LYS A 179 1.69 -22.42 -13.73
N GLU A 180 1.42 -22.83 -12.50
CA GLU A 180 2.01 -24.05 -11.99
C GLU A 180 1.70 -25.12 -13.04
N PRO A 181 2.71 -25.87 -13.53
CA PRO A 181 2.43 -26.97 -14.40
C PRO A 181 1.47 -27.85 -13.61
N ILE A 182 0.22 -27.93 -14.08
CA ILE A 182 -0.72 -28.93 -13.62
C ILE A 182 -0.17 -30.25 -14.16
N THR A 183 0.91 -30.74 -13.55
CA THR A 183 1.26 -32.14 -13.60
C THR A 183 0.09 -32.82 -12.95
N LYS A 184 -0.86 -33.26 -13.79
CA LYS A 184 -1.85 -34.26 -13.40
C LYS A 184 -1.03 -35.34 -12.70
N ALA A 185 -1.21 -35.46 -11.38
CA ALA A 185 -0.63 -36.55 -10.63
C ALA A 185 -0.98 -37.82 -11.42
N PRO A 186 0.00 -38.66 -11.81
CA PRO A 186 -0.31 -39.86 -12.56
C PRO A 186 -1.37 -40.61 -11.77
N GLU A 187 -2.52 -40.77 -12.40
CA GLU A 187 -3.66 -41.48 -11.87
C GLU A 187 -3.13 -42.86 -11.46
N ARG A 188 -3.02 -43.10 -10.15
CA ARG A 188 -2.55 -44.38 -9.64
C ARG A 188 -3.57 -45.42 -10.06
N VAL A 189 -3.27 -46.10 -11.16
CA VAL A 189 -3.96 -47.33 -11.53
C VAL A 189 -3.83 -48.28 -10.34
N PRO A 190 -4.93 -48.74 -9.74
CA PRO A 190 -4.87 -49.67 -8.63
C PRO A 190 -4.22 -50.96 -9.12
N THR A 191 -2.95 -51.13 -8.76
CA THR A 191 -2.19 -52.34 -9.05
C THR A 191 -2.73 -53.43 -8.13
N LYS A 192 -3.37 -54.44 -8.74
CA LYS A 192 -3.72 -55.68 -8.04
C LYS A 192 -2.44 -56.29 -7.49
N SER A 193 -2.51 -56.65 -6.22
CA SER A 193 -1.52 -57.41 -5.47
C SER A 193 -1.14 -58.70 -6.20
N SER A 194 0.14 -58.83 -6.56
CA SER A 194 0.77 -60.12 -6.81
C SER A 194 2.04 -60.22 -5.96
N GLU A 195 2.18 -61.40 -5.36
CA GLU A 195 3.13 -61.89 -4.37
C GLU A 195 4.63 -61.70 -4.67
N PRO A 196 5.49 -61.86 -3.64
CA PRO A 196 6.92 -61.59 -3.74
C PRO A 196 7.67 -62.77 -4.37
N VAL A 197 8.56 -62.48 -5.31
CA VAL A 197 9.59 -63.42 -5.76
C VAL A 197 10.97 -62.81 -5.48
N ALA A 198 11.78 -63.62 -4.83
CA ALA A 198 13.09 -63.31 -4.29
C ALA A 198 14.19 -63.13 -5.36
N GLU A 199 15.17 -62.31 -4.96
CA GLU A 199 16.62 -62.35 -5.23
C GLU A 199 17.14 -62.76 -6.62
N LYS A 200 17.95 -61.88 -7.21
CA LYS A 200 19.41 -62.12 -7.34
C LYS A 200 20.19 -60.85 -7.75
N SER A 201 21.35 -60.77 -7.12
CA SER A 201 22.46 -59.83 -7.25
C SER A 201 23.25 -60.01 -8.58
N PHE A 202 24.32 -59.21 -8.69
CA PHE A 202 25.39 -59.13 -9.71
C PHE A 202 25.25 -57.95 -10.70
N ILE A 203 26.28 -57.19 -11.11
CA ILE A 203 27.65 -56.84 -10.67
C ILE A 203 28.17 -55.83 -11.76
N THR A 204 28.88 -54.76 -11.38
CA THR A 204 29.88 -53.96 -12.17
C THR A 204 29.49 -53.34 -13.54
N THR A 205 29.76 -52.07 -13.83
CA THR A 205 31.11 -51.52 -14.10
C THR A 205 31.10 -49.98 -14.20
N PRO A 206 32.22 -49.30 -13.90
CA PRO A 206 32.42 -47.86 -14.16
C PRO A 206 33.14 -47.63 -15.50
N VAL A 207 32.81 -46.55 -16.21
CA VAL A 207 33.56 -46.10 -17.40
C VAL A 207 34.19 -44.73 -17.12
N SER A 208 35.52 -44.76 -17.09
CA SER A 208 36.49 -43.66 -17.20
C SER A 208 36.16 -42.69 -18.35
N ALA A 209 36.17 -41.39 -18.13
CA ALA A 209 37.31 -40.48 -18.31
C ALA A 209 37.90 -40.48 -19.73
N GLU A 210 37.64 -39.40 -20.47
CA GLU A 210 38.47 -39.00 -21.61
C GLU A 210 38.73 -37.48 -21.56
N LYS A 211 40.02 -37.16 -21.50
CA LYS A 211 40.58 -35.81 -21.54
C LYS A 211 40.51 -35.25 -22.96
N SER A 212 40.31 -33.95 -23.08
CA SER A 212 40.82 -33.19 -24.23
C SER A 212 41.17 -31.77 -23.79
N PRO A 213 42.39 -31.27 -24.09
CA PRO A 213 42.79 -29.91 -23.79
C PRO A 213 42.37 -29.00 -24.96
N ARG A 214 41.86 -27.80 -24.66
CA ARG A 214 41.78 -26.73 -25.66
C ARG A 214 42.43 -25.46 -25.16
N GLU A 215 43.36 -25.07 -26.00
CA GLU A 215 44.24 -23.92 -26.00
C GLU A 215 43.52 -22.59 -25.80
N SER A 216 44.17 -21.71 -25.04
CA SER A 216 43.84 -20.30 -24.91
C SER A 216 44.55 -19.52 -26.03
N PRO A 217 43.86 -18.64 -26.78
CA PRO A 217 44.55 -17.67 -27.60
C PRO A 217 44.66 -16.32 -26.87
N THR A 218 45.92 -15.92 -26.75
CA THR A 218 46.46 -14.61 -26.40
C THR A 218 45.87 -13.52 -27.30
N ILE A 219 45.39 -12.42 -26.71
CA ILE A 219 44.98 -11.20 -27.41
C ILE A 219 46.16 -10.21 -27.34
N PRO A 220 46.69 -9.70 -28.47
CA PRO A 220 47.59 -8.56 -28.46
C PRO A 220 46.82 -7.24 -28.49
N SER A 221 47.22 -6.33 -27.60
CA SER A 221 46.82 -4.94 -27.50
C SER A 221 47.54 -4.07 -28.55
N GLU A 222 46.79 -3.33 -29.36
CA GLU A 222 47.28 -2.16 -30.09
C GLU A 222 46.28 -0.99 -29.98
N PRO A 223 46.74 0.24 -29.72
CA PRO A 223 45.88 1.40 -29.50
C PRO A 223 45.54 2.12 -30.81
N GLN A 224 44.26 2.16 -31.16
CA GLN A 224 43.77 3.01 -32.26
C GLN A 224 43.55 4.46 -31.79
N LYS A 225 44.17 5.34 -32.57
CA LYS A 225 44.19 6.80 -32.52
C LYS A 225 42.78 7.36 -32.77
N VAL A 226 42.22 8.07 -31.80
CA VAL A 226 40.93 8.76 -31.92
C VAL A 226 41.13 10.04 -32.73
N GLU A 227 40.57 10.07 -33.95
CA GLU A 227 40.40 11.29 -34.73
C GLU A 227 39.12 12.01 -34.30
N THR A 228 39.28 13.25 -33.85
CA THR A 228 38.21 14.22 -33.56
C THR A 228 37.52 14.68 -34.85
N PRO A 229 36.17 14.66 -34.93
CA PRO A 229 35.46 15.37 -35.98
C PRO A 229 35.27 16.84 -35.61
N SER A 230 35.75 17.68 -36.54
CA SER A 230 35.63 19.12 -36.62
C SER A 230 34.22 19.66 -36.34
N THR A 231 34.18 20.67 -35.49
CA THR A 231 33.07 21.60 -35.26
C THR A 231 32.63 22.24 -36.58
N ARG A 232 31.35 22.15 -36.93
CA ARG A 232 30.76 22.92 -38.04
C ARG A 232 29.67 23.83 -37.46
N ALA A 233 29.93 25.13 -37.54
CA ALA A 233 29.02 26.18 -37.09
C ALA A 233 27.73 26.21 -37.95
N PRO A 234 26.55 26.43 -37.36
CA PRO A 234 25.35 26.76 -38.11
C PRO A 234 25.33 28.25 -38.52
N PRO A 235 24.68 28.59 -39.65
CA PRO A 235 24.66 29.95 -40.18
C PRO A 235 23.76 30.88 -39.35
N ALA A 236 24.17 32.14 -39.28
CA ALA A 236 23.46 33.24 -38.67
C ALA A 236 22.09 33.45 -39.33
N VAL A 237 21.03 33.40 -38.53
CA VAL A 237 19.70 33.87 -38.92
C VAL A 237 19.56 35.32 -38.45
N GLU A 238 19.31 36.15 -39.45
CA GLU A 238 19.13 37.60 -39.41
C GLU A 238 17.91 37.98 -38.55
N ALA A 239 18.13 38.83 -37.56
CA ALA A 239 17.10 39.29 -36.63
C ALA A 239 16.24 40.39 -37.27
N ALA A 240 14.93 40.14 -37.35
CA ALA A 240 13.94 41.15 -37.69
C ALA A 240 13.66 42.08 -36.48
N PRO A 241 13.38 43.38 -36.70
CA PRO A 241 13.26 44.38 -35.64
C PRO A 241 11.95 44.28 -34.82
N PRO A 242 11.95 44.77 -33.57
CA PRO A 242 10.80 44.66 -32.67
C PRO A 242 9.67 45.60 -33.08
N GLN A 243 8.46 45.05 -33.20
CA GLN A 243 7.22 45.82 -33.33
C GLN A 243 6.81 46.40 -31.98
N ALA A 244 6.43 47.67 -32.03
CA ALA A 244 6.07 48.54 -30.93
C ALA A 244 4.91 48.02 -30.06
N GLU A 245 5.10 48.15 -28.74
CA GLU A 245 4.07 48.04 -27.72
C GLU A 245 2.96 49.08 -27.96
N LYS A 246 1.70 48.61 -27.97
CA LYS A 246 0.53 49.48 -27.88
C LYS A 246 0.13 49.62 -26.41
N GLU A 247 0.08 50.88 -25.98
CA GLU A 247 -0.48 51.34 -24.70
C GLU A 247 -1.88 50.76 -24.43
N PRO A 248 -2.20 50.35 -23.19
CA PRO A 248 -3.58 50.18 -22.76
C PRO A 248 -4.17 51.51 -22.31
N ALA A 249 -5.33 51.82 -22.89
CA ALA A 249 -6.15 52.98 -22.59
C ALA A 249 -6.59 53.04 -21.11
N THR A 250 -6.44 54.25 -20.55
CA THR A 250 -6.99 54.71 -19.29
C THR A 250 -8.52 54.56 -19.22
N LEU A 251 -9.03 53.79 -18.26
CA LEU A 251 -10.44 53.79 -17.86
C LEU A 251 -10.60 54.58 -16.55
N LYS A 252 -11.49 55.57 -16.64
CA LYS A 252 -11.78 56.61 -15.67
C LYS A 252 -12.52 56.10 -14.43
N ASP A 253 -12.31 56.87 -13.36
CA ASP A 253 -12.88 56.83 -12.03
C ASP A 253 -14.38 56.47 -11.93
N LYS A 254 -14.69 55.61 -10.94
CA LYS A 254 -15.99 55.56 -10.27
C LYS A 254 -15.79 55.65 -8.75
N PRO A 255 -16.54 56.52 -8.05
CA PRO A 255 -16.34 56.81 -6.63
C PRO A 255 -16.87 55.71 -5.69
N PRO A 256 -16.41 55.68 -4.43
CA PRO A 256 -16.69 54.61 -3.47
C PRO A 256 -18.13 54.68 -2.94
N VAL A 257 -18.78 53.51 -2.88
CA VAL A 257 -20.09 53.33 -2.26
C VAL A 257 -19.92 53.18 -0.75
N SER A 258 -20.50 54.12 -0.02
CA SER A 258 -20.60 54.14 1.44
C SER A 258 -21.45 52.98 2.00
N PRO A 259 -21.17 52.51 3.22
CA PRO A 259 -21.98 51.49 3.89
C PRO A 259 -23.34 52.05 4.34
N PRO A 260 -24.43 51.26 4.29
CA PRO A 260 -25.74 51.71 4.73
C PRO A 260 -25.83 51.82 6.25
N ALA A 261 -26.48 52.89 6.68
CA ALA A 261 -26.73 53.29 8.06
C ALA A 261 -27.61 52.31 8.84
N LEU A 262 -27.29 52.16 10.13
CA LEU A 262 -28.18 51.60 11.13
C LEU A 262 -29.43 52.48 11.27
N GLY A 263 -30.58 51.92 10.92
CA GLY A 263 -31.89 52.43 11.32
C GLY A 263 -32.38 51.66 12.54
N SER A 264 -32.49 52.38 13.66
CA SER A 264 -33.30 52.03 14.83
C SER A 264 -34.79 52.00 14.45
N ASP A 265 -35.52 50.95 14.82
CA ASP A 265 -36.90 51.08 15.31
C ASP A 265 -37.36 49.82 16.04
N VAL A 266 -37.93 50.06 17.22
CA VAL A 266 -38.54 49.12 18.18
C VAL A 266 -40.05 49.10 17.92
N PRO A 267 -40.70 47.92 17.95
CA PRO A 267 -41.73 47.68 18.97
C PRO A 267 -41.65 46.25 19.54
N SER A 268 -41.61 46.11 20.86
CA SER A 268 -42.76 45.78 21.71
C SER A 268 -43.21 44.31 21.69
N SER A 269 -42.94 43.65 22.82
CA SER A 269 -43.78 42.66 23.51
C SER A 269 -44.30 41.43 22.73
N THR A 270 -43.76 40.26 23.06
CA THR A 270 -44.58 39.08 23.39
C THR A 270 -43.73 38.06 24.15
N GLU A 271 -44.23 37.64 25.32
CA GLU A 271 -43.67 36.59 26.18
C GLU A 271 -43.64 35.23 25.46
N PRO A 272 -42.56 34.43 25.59
CA PRO A 272 -42.61 33.01 25.31
C PRO A 272 -42.93 32.20 26.58
N PRO A 273 -43.73 31.12 26.49
CA PRO A 273 -44.09 30.29 27.62
C PRO A 273 -42.90 29.47 28.11
N ALA A 274 -42.86 29.25 29.42
CA ALA A 274 -41.92 28.38 30.09
C ALA A 274 -41.96 26.95 29.51
N ILE A 275 -40.87 26.53 28.88
CA ILE A 275 -40.64 25.15 28.46
C ILE A 275 -39.75 24.50 29.52
N SER A 276 -40.33 23.52 30.21
CA SER A 276 -39.69 22.64 31.19
C SER A 276 -38.50 21.88 30.59
N PRO A 277 -37.43 21.61 31.37
CA PRO A 277 -36.27 20.88 30.87
C PRO A 277 -36.59 19.39 30.61
N PRO A 278 -36.22 18.81 29.45
CA PRO A 278 -36.26 17.38 29.27
C PRO A 278 -35.10 16.73 30.03
N SER A 279 -35.41 16.27 31.24
CA SER A 279 -34.66 15.24 31.95
C SER A 279 -34.75 13.92 31.19
N LYS A 280 -33.74 13.57 30.39
CA LYS A 280 -33.33 12.18 30.10
C LYS A 280 -31.83 12.14 29.79
N THR A 281 -31.04 11.93 30.83
CA THR A 281 -29.68 11.40 30.73
C THR A 281 -29.75 10.01 30.10
N PRO A 282 -29.10 9.73 28.96
CA PRO A 282 -28.84 8.35 28.58
C PRO A 282 -27.79 7.83 29.55
N THR A 283 -28.20 6.94 30.45
CA THR A 283 -27.30 6.13 31.27
C THR A 283 -26.52 5.24 30.31
N SER A 284 -25.41 5.75 29.80
CA SER A 284 -24.31 4.99 29.24
C SER A 284 -23.83 4.07 30.37
N GLN A 285 -24.32 2.83 30.38
CA GLN A 285 -23.67 1.78 31.13
C GLN A 285 -22.27 1.67 30.53
N ALA A 286 -21.27 2.16 31.26
CA ALA A 286 -19.88 1.88 30.95
C ALA A 286 -19.76 0.35 30.98
N GLU A 287 -19.69 -0.27 29.79
CA GLU A 287 -19.43 -1.69 29.67
C GLU A 287 -18.10 -1.95 30.38
N LYS A 288 -18.15 -2.81 31.39
CA LYS A 288 -16.93 -3.24 32.08
C LYS A 288 -15.99 -3.84 31.03
N PRO A 289 -14.68 -3.55 31.07
CA PRO A 289 -13.73 -4.06 30.09
C PRO A 289 -13.89 -5.58 29.96
N GLN A 290 -14.21 -6.04 28.74
CA GLN A 290 -14.47 -7.44 28.47
C GLN A 290 -13.15 -8.21 28.66
N LYS A 291 -13.09 -9.01 29.72
CA LYS A 291 -11.98 -9.92 29.95
C LYS A 291 -11.86 -10.87 28.75
N ILE A 292 -10.68 -10.95 28.14
CA ILE A 292 -10.45 -11.84 27.00
C ILE A 292 -10.86 -13.27 27.36
N LYS A 293 -11.57 -13.94 26.44
CA LYS A 293 -11.95 -15.35 26.61
C LYS A 293 -10.68 -16.20 26.76
N GLU A 294 -10.68 -17.12 27.71
CA GLU A 294 -9.53 -18.00 28.03
C GLU A 294 -8.94 -18.68 26.78
N LYS A 295 -9.79 -19.20 25.88
CA LYS A 295 -9.39 -19.79 24.59
C LYS A 295 -8.64 -18.81 23.67
N THR A 296 -8.99 -17.53 23.69
CA THR A 296 -8.29 -16.50 22.91
C THR A 296 -6.93 -16.20 23.52
N ALA A 297 -6.81 -16.19 24.85
CA ALA A 297 -5.54 -16.00 25.54
C ALA A 297 -4.56 -17.15 25.23
N GLU A 298 -5.02 -18.41 25.32
CA GLU A 298 -4.23 -19.59 24.94
C GLU A 298 -3.70 -19.48 23.50
N ARG A 299 -4.57 -19.12 22.55
CA ARG A 299 -4.19 -18.95 21.14
C ARG A 299 -3.15 -17.85 20.93
N LEU A 300 -3.26 -16.73 21.66
CA LEU A 300 -2.28 -15.66 21.58
C LEU A 300 -0.93 -16.11 22.14
N THR A 301 -0.93 -16.85 23.24
CA THR A 301 0.28 -17.45 23.82
C THR A 301 0.97 -18.34 22.79
N ASP A 302 0.23 -19.25 22.12
CA ASP A 302 0.80 -20.13 21.10
C ASP A 302 1.43 -19.35 19.93
N ILE A 303 0.77 -18.30 19.44
CA ILE A 303 1.29 -17.44 18.38
C ILE A 303 2.57 -16.75 18.83
N ILE A 304 2.57 -16.19 20.04
CA ILE A 304 3.70 -15.45 20.61
C ILE A 304 4.89 -16.38 20.81
N GLU A 305 4.70 -17.54 21.44
CA GLU A 305 5.77 -18.51 21.69
C GLU A 305 6.36 -19.06 20.40
N ALA A 306 5.50 -19.45 19.45
CA ALA A 306 5.96 -19.90 18.14
C ALA A 306 6.77 -18.81 17.42
N SER A 307 6.34 -17.56 17.54
CA SER A 307 7.03 -16.43 16.92
C SER A 307 8.37 -16.17 17.57
N LEU A 308 8.44 -16.18 18.90
CA LEU A 308 9.67 -15.97 19.65
C LEU A 308 10.71 -17.06 19.35
N ASN A 309 10.27 -18.33 19.29
CA ASN A 309 11.14 -19.46 19.00
C ASN A 309 11.69 -19.47 17.56
N ASN A 310 10.99 -18.86 16.61
CA ASN A 310 11.39 -18.85 15.20
C ASN A 310 12.22 -17.63 14.78
N ASN A 311 12.34 -16.63 15.66
CA ASN A 311 12.96 -15.34 15.36
C ASN A 311 13.97 -15.01 16.48
N PRO A 312 15.23 -15.45 16.35
CA PRO A 312 16.24 -15.33 17.42
C PRO A 312 16.55 -13.87 17.81
N GLU A 313 16.25 -12.92 16.92
CA GLU A 313 16.37 -11.49 17.18
C GLU A 313 15.31 -10.96 18.17
N PHE A 314 14.20 -11.67 18.36
CA PHE A 314 13.16 -11.27 19.31
C PHE A 314 13.54 -11.63 20.75
N VAL A 315 13.33 -10.65 21.61
CA VAL A 315 13.67 -10.70 23.04
C VAL A 315 12.40 -10.93 23.85
N ALA A 316 11.31 -10.26 23.49
CA ALA A 316 10.00 -10.48 24.08
C ALA A 316 8.90 -10.04 23.11
N ILE A 317 7.73 -10.66 23.25
CA ILE A 317 6.50 -10.22 22.58
C ILE A 317 5.40 -10.19 23.62
N ALA A 318 4.62 -9.11 23.65
CA ALA A 318 3.51 -8.96 24.59
C ALA A 318 2.31 -8.27 23.92
N VAL A 319 1.12 -8.55 24.44
CA VAL A 319 -0.12 -7.86 24.10
C VAL A 319 -0.64 -7.20 25.37
N PHE A 320 -0.92 -5.91 25.27
CA PHE A 320 -1.44 -5.08 26.35
C PHE A 320 -2.88 -4.67 26.04
N SER A 321 -3.68 -4.51 27.08
CA SER A 321 -4.98 -3.84 26.99
C SER A 321 -4.82 -2.32 26.80
N ASP A 322 -5.93 -1.65 26.52
CA ASP A 322 -6.12 -0.19 26.58
C ASP A 322 -5.78 0.43 27.95
N THR A 323 -5.82 -0.36 29.01
CA THR A 323 -5.40 0.02 30.38
C THR A 323 -3.93 -0.27 30.69
N ALA A 324 -3.13 -0.64 29.67
CA ALA A 324 -1.72 -1.01 29.82
C ALA A 324 -1.48 -2.25 30.72
N GLU A 325 -2.48 -3.12 30.87
CA GLU A 325 -2.31 -4.41 31.54
C GLU A 325 -1.80 -5.42 30.52
N CYS A 326 -0.73 -6.15 30.88
CA CYS A 326 -0.23 -7.22 30.04
C CYS A 326 -1.23 -8.37 30.05
N VAL A 327 -1.89 -8.59 28.91
CA VAL A 327 -2.85 -9.68 28.72
C VAL A 327 -2.10 -11.00 28.57
N VAL A 328 -1.10 -11.02 27.71
CA VAL A 328 -0.27 -12.17 27.39
C VAL A 328 1.08 -11.68 26.94
N GLY A 329 2.15 -12.37 27.33
CA GLY A 329 3.49 -12.05 26.88
C GLY A 329 4.47 -13.14 27.23
N THR A 330 5.49 -13.28 26.38
CA THR A 330 6.57 -14.25 26.55
C THR A 330 7.91 -13.57 26.32
N ILE A 331 8.93 -14.03 27.05
CA ILE A 331 10.32 -13.57 26.97
C ILE A 331 11.22 -14.71 26.50
N SER A 332 12.28 -14.37 25.77
CA SER A 332 13.25 -15.35 25.28
C SER A 332 14.04 -15.91 26.46
N GLN A 333 14.49 -17.16 26.32
CA GLN A 333 15.24 -17.82 27.39
C GLN A 333 16.51 -17.03 27.74
N GLY A 334 16.76 -16.83 29.04
CA GLY A 334 17.91 -16.08 29.54
C GLY A 334 17.73 -14.56 29.60
N VAL A 335 16.57 -14.03 29.20
CA VAL A 335 16.22 -12.62 29.35
C VAL A 335 15.57 -12.39 30.71
N ASN A 336 15.87 -11.25 31.35
CA ASN A 336 15.26 -10.88 32.63
C ASN A 336 13.75 -10.59 32.46
N ALA A 337 12.92 -11.25 33.27
CA ALA A 337 11.47 -11.09 33.27
C ALA A 337 11.00 -9.67 33.60
N GLU A 338 11.82 -8.89 34.30
CA GLU A 338 11.53 -7.49 34.64
C GLU A 338 11.32 -6.58 33.42
N ILE A 339 11.72 -7.00 32.21
CA ILE A 339 11.55 -6.19 31.00
C ILE A 339 10.07 -5.95 30.66
N LEU A 340 9.20 -6.93 30.88
CA LEU A 340 7.76 -6.79 30.64
C LEU A 340 7.10 -5.90 31.68
N ASP A 341 7.53 -6.00 32.94
CA ASP A 341 7.06 -5.14 34.02
C ASP A 341 7.48 -3.69 33.80
N MET A 342 8.73 -3.47 33.36
CA MET A 342 9.23 -2.15 32.98
C MET A 342 8.38 -1.54 31.85
N LEU A 343 8.06 -2.33 30.83
CA LEU A 343 7.21 -1.91 29.72
C LEU A 343 5.80 -1.57 30.17
N ALA A 344 5.14 -2.45 30.93
CA ALA A 344 3.81 -2.19 31.47
C ALA A 344 3.79 -0.90 32.31
N ASN A 345 4.80 -0.70 33.17
CA ASN A 345 4.92 0.51 33.98
C ASN A 345 5.21 1.76 33.14
N THR A 346 5.89 1.62 32.01
CA THR A 346 6.13 2.72 31.06
C THR A 346 4.85 3.08 30.32
N LEU A 347 4.11 2.09 29.83
CA LEU A 347 2.82 2.28 29.18
C LEU A 347 1.78 2.91 30.11
N LYS A 348 1.82 2.61 31.41
CA LYS A 348 0.97 3.26 32.43
C LYS A 348 1.29 4.74 32.67
N LYS A 349 2.51 5.17 32.36
CA LYS A 349 2.93 6.58 32.52
C LYS A 349 2.55 7.44 31.32
N ILE A 350 2.23 6.83 30.18
CA ILE A 350 1.81 7.54 28.98
C ILE A 350 0.28 7.52 28.87
N ASN A 351 -0.27 8.51 28.18
CA ASN A 351 -1.68 8.47 27.79
C ASN A 351 -1.86 7.44 26.68
N LEU A 352 -2.14 6.18 27.07
CA LEU A 352 -2.17 5.06 26.14
C LEU A 352 -3.25 5.21 25.07
N GLU A 353 -4.40 5.80 25.41
CA GLU A 353 -5.48 6.09 24.46
C GLU A 353 -5.01 7.04 23.36
N GLU A 354 -4.44 8.18 23.74
CA GLU A 354 -3.88 9.15 22.79
C GLU A 354 -2.73 8.55 21.96
N TYR A 355 -1.88 7.73 22.60
CA TYR A 355 -0.79 7.04 21.93
C TYR A 355 -1.31 6.02 20.90
N MET A 356 -2.33 5.23 21.25
CA MET A 356 -2.99 4.27 20.36
C MET A 356 -3.66 4.94 19.16
N ASP A 357 -4.29 6.10 19.38
CA ASP A 357 -4.88 6.91 18.32
C ASP A 357 -3.84 7.49 17.36
N ARG A 358 -2.64 7.78 17.86
CA ARG A 358 -1.50 8.18 17.04
C ARG A 358 -0.88 7.01 16.29
N LEU A 359 -0.72 5.84 16.93
CA LEU A 359 -0.18 4.63 16.29
C LEU A 359 -0.99 4.20 15.06
N GLY A 360 -2.31 4.36 15.09
CA GLY A 360 -3.18 4.08 13.93
C GLY A 360 -2.86 4.93 12.68
N ARG A 361 -2.00 5.95 12.80
CA ARG A 361 -1.65 6.91 11.74
C ARG A 361 -0.22 6.75 11.23
N VAL A 362 0.61 5.88 11.81
CA VAL A 362 2.08 5.89 11.61
C VAL A 362 2.62 4.62 10.96
N SER A 363 3.68 4.74 10.17
CA SER A 363 4.45 3.65 9.55
C SER A 363 5.70 3.31 10.38
N ILE A 364 6.12 2.04 10.35
CA ILE A 364 7.34 1.55 11.01
C ILE A 364 8.52 2.49 10.71
N GLY A 365 9.13 3.05 11.77
CA GLY A 365 10.17 4.11 11.70
C GLY A 365 9.76 5.47 12.30
N GLY A 366 8.55 5.59 12.86
CA GLY A 366 8.09 6.70 13.70
C GLY A 366 7.07 6.21 14.73
N GLU A 367 6.93 6.95 15.85
CA GLU A 367 6.09 6.82 17.06
C GLU A 367 5.81 5.42 17.66
N GLY A 368 5.56 4.39 16.86
CA GLY A 368 5.53 2.98 17.27
C GLY A 368 6.89 2.29 17.30
N HIS A 369 8.00 3.04 17.29
CA HIS A 369 9.33 2.51 17.54
C HIS A 369 9.98 3.30 18.68
N LEU A 370 10.45 2.59 19.69
CA LEU A 370 11.13 3.14 20.86
C LEU A 370 12.41 2.36 21.09
N GLN A 371 13.52 3.07 21.32
CA GLN A 371 14.78 2.44 21.70
C GLN A 371 14.99 2.58 23.21
N ILE A 372 15.19 1.46 23.92
CA ILE A 372 15.51 1.45 25.36
C ILE A 372 16.80 0.66 25.56
N GLY A 373 17.90 1.36 25.82
CA GLY A 373 19.22 0.76 25.89
C GLY A 373 19.60 0.12 24.54
N ASP A 374 19.92 -1.17 24.57
CA ASP A 374 20.31 -1.95 23.39
C ASP A 374 19.11 -2.61 22.69
N TYR A 375 17.89 -2.30 23.12
CA TYR A 375 16.68 -2.92 22.57
C TYR A 375 15.85 -1.94 21.75
N ASP A 376 15.32 -2.47 20.65
CA ASP A 376 14.33 -1.83 19.81
C ASP A 376 12.95 -2.38 20.12
N ILE A 377 11.99 -1.50 20.40
CA ILE A 377 10.64 -1.85 20.81
C ILE A 377 9.67 -1.32 19.78
N PHE A 378 8.90 -2.22 19.19
CA PHE A 378 7.87 -1.89 18.23
C PHE A 378 6.50 -2.02 18.87
N PHE A 379 5.66 -1.02 18.63
CA PHE A 379 4.27 -0.98 19.08
C PHE A 379 3.35 -0.93 17.87
N GLU A 380 2.36 -1.82 17.84
CA GLU A 380 1.32 -1.82 16.79
C GLU A 380 -0.05 -2.13 17.39
N LYS A 381 -1.05 -1.33 17.02
CA LYS A 381 -2.43 -1.53 17.43
C LYS A 381 -2.98 -2.78 16.72
N VAL A 382 -3.29 -3.83 17.48
CA VAL A 382 -3.76 -5.12 16.95
C VAL A 382 -5.26 -5.32 17.09
N SER A 383 -5.93 -4.57 17.97
CA SER A 383 -7.40 -4.42 17.98
C SER A 383 -7.78 -3.04 18.51
N PRO A 384 -9.07 -2.64 18.53
CA PRO A 384 -9.50 -1.38 19.13
C PRO A 384 -8.95 -1.17 20.56
N ASP A 385 -8.94 -2.25 21.34
CA ASP A 385 -8.64 -2.24 22.79
C ASP A 385 -7.31 -2.93 23.13
N HIS A 386 -6.51 -3.33 22.13
CA HIS A 386 -5.28 -4.08 22.35
C HIS A 386 -4.10 -3.56 21.54
N LEU A 387 -2.97 -3.44 22.22
CA LEU A 387 -1.67 -3.04 21.69
C LEU A 387 -0.71 -4.22 21.71
N SER A 388 -0.05 -4.50 20.59
CA SER A 388 1.08 -5.43 20.56
C SER A 388 2.39 -4.68 20.79
N SER A 389 3.33 -5.34 21.48
CA SER A 389 4.70 -4.91 21.60
C SER A 389 5.65 -6.03 21.21
N VAL A 390 6.63 -5.74 20.36
CA VAL A 390 7.72 -6.66 19.97
C VAL A 390 9.05 -6.01 20.31
N ILE A 391 9.80 -6.63 21.22
CA ILE A 391 11.16 -6.21 21.61
C ILE A 391 12.17 -7.02 20.82
N CYS A 392 13.12 -6.34 20.19
CA CYS A 392 14.18 -6.94 19.38
C CYS A 392 15.55 -6.48 19.87
N SER A 393 16.56 -7.33 19.71
CA SER A 393 17.97 -7.01 19.99
C SER A 393 18.66 -6.32 18.81
N SER A 394 18.12 -6.46 17.60
CA SER A 394 18.61 -5.77 16.41
C SER A 394 17.51 -5.64 15.36
N ILE A 395 17.52 -4.55 14.59
CA ILE A 395 16.60 -4.35 13.48
C ILE A 395 17.27 -4.71 12.16
N GLN A 396 16.75 -5.73 11.49
CA GLN A 396 17.05 -6.04 10.10
C GLN A 396 15.78 -6.04 9.24
N GLU A 397 15.92 -6.05 7.92
CA GLU A 397 14.78 -6.09 7.00
C GLU A 397 13.89 -7.33 7.23
N GLU A 398 14.50 -8.47 7.57
CA GLU A 398 13.78 -9.70 7.92
C GLU A 398 13.02 -9.56 9.24
N THR A 399 13.63 -8.96 10.26
CA THR A 399 13.00 -8.65 11.55
C THR A 399 11.72 -7.85 11.36
N ILE A 400 11.75 -6.80 10.53
CA ILE A 400 10.59 -5.94 10.25
C ILE A 400 9.47 -6.75 9.56
N LYS A 401 9.82 -7.63 8.61
CA LYS A 401 8.85 -8.52 7.96
C LYS A 401 8.22 -9.48 8.96
N ASN A 402 9.00 -10.02 9.88
CA ASN A 402 8.54 -10.93 10.93
C ASN A 402 7.59 -10.21 11.90
N ILE A 403 7.93 -9.00 12.35
CA ILE A 403 7.06 -8.15 13.19
C ILE A 403 5.70 -7.93 12.51
N LEU A 404 5.71 -7.49 11.25
CA LEU A 404 4.48 -7.26 10.48
C LEU A 404 3.65 -8.53 10.31
N GLN A 405 4.30 -9.68 10.15
CA GLN A 405 3.62 -10.97 10.04
C GLN A 405 2.94 -11.36 11.36
N ILE A 406 3.62 -11.16 12.49
CA ILE A 406 3.10 -11.47 13.83
C ILE A 406 1.92 -10.58 14.15
N ASN A 407 2.02 -9.28 13.90
CA ASN A 407 0.94 -8.35 14.19
C ASN A 407 -0.32 -8.65 13.38
N ARG A 408 -0.18 -9.19 12.16
CA ARG A 408 -1.33 -9.75 11.41
C ARG A 408 -1.95 -10.96 12.11
N TYR A 409 -1.15 -11.87 12.64
CA TYR A 409 -1.67 -13.03 13.36
C TYR A 409 -2.33 -12.65 14.68
N LEU A 410 -1.72 -11.73 15.44
CA LEU A 410 -2.31 -11.19 16.67
C LEU A 410 -3.62 -10.47 16.38
N ASN A 411 -3.67 -9.64 15.33
CA ASN A 411 -4.88 -8.97 14.89
C ASN A 411 -5.97 -9.97 14.49
N GLN A 412 -5.64 -11.05 13.77
CA GLN A 412 -6.60 -12.11 13.43
C GLN A 412 -7.11 -12.85 14.67
N ALA A 413 -6.25 -13.12 15.65
CA ALA A 413 -6.63 -13.81 16.87
C ALA A 413 -7.50 -12.95 17.80
N LEU A 414 -7.27 -11.63 17.83
CA LEU A 414 -8.01 -10.65 18.64
C LEU A 414 -9.26 -10.10 17.94
N SER A 415 -9.33 -10.19 16.61
CA SER A 415 -10.54 -9.84 15.88
C SER A 415 -11.63 -10.82 16.27
N VAL A 416 -12.53 -10.36 17.14
CA VAL A 416 -13.86 -10.95 17.33
C VAL A 416 -14.41 -11.21 15.93
N THR A 417 -14.91 -12.43 15.67
CA THR A 417 -15.58 -12.78 14.40
C THR A 417 -16.35 -11.56 13.92
N PRO A 418 -16.01 -10.97 12.75
CA PRO A 418 -16.79 -9.86 12.24
C PRO A 418 -18.24 -10.30 12.27
N ASP A 419 -19.13 -9.51 12.87
CA ASP A 419 -20.55 -9.85 12.97
C ASP A 419 -21.03 -10.35 11.59
N GLY A 420 -21.32 -11.66 11.48
CA GLY A 420 -21.75 -12.30 10.25
C GLY A 420 -20.73 -13.20 9.51
N VAL A 421 -19.51 -13.40 9.99
CA VAL A 421 -18.65 -14.52 9.52
C VAL A 421 -18.88 -15.72 10.42
N ASP A 422 -19.37 -16.81 9.85
CA ASP A 422 -19.58 -18.04 10.60
C ASP A 422 -18.25 -18.58 11.15
N GLU A 423 -18.30 -19.17 12.34
CA GLU A 423 -17.13 -19.64 13.08
C GLU A 423 -16.31 -20.67 12.27
N GLU A 424 -16.95 -21.42 11.36
CA GLU A 424 -16.29 -22.43 10.51
C GLU A 424 -15.43 -21.78 9.41
N THR A 425 -15.92 -20.72 8.76
CA THR A 425 -15.15 -19.97 7.76
C THR A 425 -13.93 -19.29 8.38
N PHE A 426 -14.08 -18.76 9.60
CA PHE A 426 -12.97 -18.20 10.36
C PHE A 426 -11.95 -19.28 10.74
N LEU A 427 -12.42 -20.42 11.27
CA LEU A 427 -11.58 -21.59 11.60
C LEU A 427 -10.83 -22.14 10.37
N ARG A 428 -11.40 -22.11 9.17
CA ARG A 428 -10.71 -22.55 7.93
C ARG A 428 -9.58 -21.61 7.52
N ALA A 429 -9.79 -20.29 7.59
CA ALA A 429 -8.75 -19.31 7.30
C ALA A 429 -7.59 -19.42 8.31
N ASP A 430 -7.93 -19.73 9.56
CA ASP A 430 -6.99 -19.96 10.66
C ASP A 430 -6.18 -21.26 10.47
N LEU A 431 -6.86 -22.38 10.20
CA LEU A 431 -6.23 -23.68 9.93
C LEU A 431 -5.23 -23.59 8.78
N MET A 432 -5.53 -22.80 7.75
CA MET A 432 -4.63 -22.58 6.62
C MET A 432 -3.39 -21.74 6.98
N SER A 433 -3.52 -20.84 7.96
CA SER A 433 -2.40 -20.05 8.47
C SER A 433 -1.51 -20.89 9.39
N GLU A 434 -2.11 -21.71 10.25
CA GLU A 434 -1.42 -22.67 11.12
C GLU A 434 -0.69 -23.77 10.31
N LEU A 435 -1.34 -24.33 9.29
CA LEU A 435 -0.73 -25.29 8.35
C LEU A 435 0.48 -24.69 7.63
N LYS A 436 0.40 -23.41 7.21
CA LYS A 436 1.53 -22.72 6.58
C LYS A 436 2.71 -22.54 7.55
N MET A 437 2.44 -22.22 8.81
CA MET A 437 3.50 -22.15 9.83
C MET A 437 4.14 -23.54 10.06
N LYS A 438 3.33 -24.57 10.28
CA LYS A 438 3.83 -25.94 10.50
C LYS A 438 4.60 -26.51 9.31
N LEU A 439 4.17 -26.22 8.08
CA LEU A 439 4.86 -26.65 6.86
C LEU A 439 6.20 -25.93 6.66
N LYS A 440 6.28 -24.62 6.99
CA LYS A 440 7.54 -23.87 6.95
C LYS A 440 8.57 -24.45 7.95
N ASN A 441 8.11 -24.96 9.09
CA ASN A 441 8.98 -25.57 10.11
C ASN A 441 9.47 -26.98 9.71
N ARG A 442 8.64 -27.77 9.04
CA ARG A 442 9.05 -29.10 8.54
C ARG A 442 10.08 -29.03 7.42
N GLY A 443 10.06 -27.98 6.60
CA GLY A 443 11.07 -27.79 5.55
C GLY A 443 12.48 -27.50 6.08
N ARG A 444 12.60 -26.87 7.25
CA ARG A 444 13.91 -26.50 7.84
C ARG A 444 14.59 -27.63 8.62
N SER A 445 13.84 -28.66 9.05
CA SER A 445 14.38 -29.76 9.85
C SER A 445 15.05 -30.88 9.04
N VAL A 446 14.91 -30.89 7.71
CA VAL A 446 15.46 -31.96 6.86
C VAL A 446 16.92 -31.67 6.45
N ASP A 447 17.37 -30.42 6.50
CA ASP A 447 18.69 -30.01 6.01
C ASP A 447 19.81 -30.05 7.08
N HIS A 448 19.56 -30.62 8.27
CA HIS A 448 20.55 -30.72 9.37
C HIS A 448 20.81 -32.15 9.87
N VAL A 449 20.54 -33.16 9.03
CA VAL A 449 21.06 -34.52 9.24
C VAL A 449 21.89 -34.90 8.02
N GLY A 450 23.15 -34.46 8.03
CA GLY A 450 24.18 -34.76 7.03
C GLY A 450 25.56 -34.53 7.61
#